data_AF-A0AAE0K2R8-F1
#
_entry.id   AF-A0AAE0K2R8-F1
#
_cell.length_a   1.000
_cell.length_b   1.000
_cell.length_c   1.000
_cell.angle_alpha   90.00
_cell.angle_beta   90.00
_cell.angle_gamma   90.00
#
_symmetry.space_group_name_H-M   'P 1'
#
loop_
_entity.id
_entity.type
_entity.pdbx_description
1 polymer ?
#
loop_
_entity_poly.entity_id
_entity_poly.type
_entity_poly.pdbx_seq_one_letter_code
_entity_poly.pdbx_strand_id
1 'polypeptide(L)'
;MVVNASPNPANIFLPAPNEPFSLANMKTAGTFQTSDPVFLGFYSHVPSIISPTAKQIRCGFWAEANALQGHRDTYYVGAAWSADYTPVIWTHAAILLQQMMA
;
A
#
# COMPACT_ATOMS: atom_id res chain seq x y z
N MET A 1 -8.85 5.37 9.98
CA MET A 1 -8.28 4.08 10.40
C MET A 1 -7.58 4.32 11.73
N VAL A 2 -8.23 3.98 12.84
CA VAL A 2 -7.61 4.13 14.17
C VAL A 2 -6.75 2.89 14.38
N VAL A 3 -5.43 3.05 14.24
CA VAL A 3 -4.47 2.05 14.70
C VAL A 3 -4.23 2.37 16.17
N ASN A 4 -4.80 1.58 17.07
CA ASN A 4 -4.44 1.65 18.48
C ASN A 4 -3.05 1.04 18.61
N ALA A 5 -2.01 1.87 18.61
CA ALA A 5 -0.65 1.42 18.82
C ALA A 5 -0.50 0.98 20.28
N SER A 6 -0.40 -0.34 20.48
CA SER A 6 0.06 -0.90 21.75
C SER A 6 1.43 -0.30 22.10
N PRO A 7 1.67 0.14 23.35
CA PRO A 7 2.92 0.80 23.73
C PRO A 7 4.11 -0.16 23.89
N ASN A 8 3.96 -1.44 23.49
CA ASN A 8 4.98 -2.46 23.66
C ASN A 8 5.57 -2.90 22.31
N PRO A 9 6.85 -2.60 21.99
CA PRO A 9 7.47 -2.92 20.71
C PRO A 9 7.68 -4.43 20.47
N ALA A 10 7.38 -5.30 21.44
CA ALA A 10 7.45 -6.76 21.28
C ALA A 10 6.19 -7.41 20.68
N ASN A 11 5.08 -6.68 20.54
CA ASN A 11 3.76 -7.25 20.18
C ASN A 11 3.26 -6.86 18.78
N ILE A 12 4.16 -6.69 17.82
CA ILE A 12 3.76 -6.64 16.41
C ILE A 12 3.54 -8.07 15.93
N PHE A 13 2.28 -8.50 16.01
CA PHE A 13 1.73 -9.64 15.25
C PHE A 13 2.10 -11.07 15.70
N LEU A 14 2.04 -11.36 16.99
CA LEU A 14 1.82 -12.74 17.45
C LEU A 14 0.63 -12.74 18.42
N PRO A 15 -0.46 -13.48 18.15
CA PRO A 15 -1.50 -13.66 19.16
C PRO A 15 -0.88 -14.31 20.39
N ALA A 16 -1.45 -14.03 21.58
CA ALA A 16 -1.09 -14.75 22.79
C ALA A 16 -1.16 -16.27 22.51
N PRO A 17 -0.26 -17.09 23.09
CA PRO A 17 -0.06 -18.50 22.71
C PRO A 17 -1.31 -19.41 22.79
N ASN A 18 -2.44 -18.88 23.26
CA ASN A 18 -3.66 -19.60 23.55
C ASN A 18 -4.90 -18.98 22.88
N GLU A 19 -4.74 -17.90 22.09
CA GLU A 19 -5.87 -17.32 21.36
C GLU A 19 -5.99 -17.92 19.95
N PRO A 20 -7.13 -18.54 19.60
CA PRO A 20 -7.37 -18.99 18.25
C PRO A 20 -7.24 -17.82 17.27
N PHE A 21 -6.39 -17.99 16.25
CA PHE A 21 -6.34 -17.10 15.09
C PHE A 21 -7.77 -16.84 14.56
N SER A 22 -7.99 -15.70 13.93
CA SER A 22 -9.31 -15.29 13.42
C SER A 22 -10.01 -16.39 12.60
N LEU A 23 -9.26 -17.20 11.86
CA LEU A 23 -9.80 -18.30 11.06
C LEU A 23 -10.48 -19.40 11.90
N ALA A 24 -9.95 -19.74 13.07
CA ALA A 24 -10.54 -20.73 13.98
C ALA A 24 -11.82 -20.18 14.63
N ASN A 25 -11.84 -18.89 14.99
CA ASN A 25 -13.05 -18.22 15.48
C ASN A 25 -14.15 -18.20 14.41
N MET A 26 -13.80 -17.91 13.16
CA MET A 26 -14.74 -17.91 12.02
C MET A 26 -15.30 -19.30 11.73
N LYS A 27 -14.49 -20.37 11.92
CA LYS A 27 -14.93 -21.77 11.81
C LYS A 27 -15.95 -22.12 12.89
N THR A 28 -15.64 -21.81 14.15
CA THR A 28 -16.52 -22.06 15.30
C THR A 28 -17.85 -21.33 15.18
N ALA A 29 -17.82 -20.08 14.70
CA ALA A 29 -19.03 -19.29 14.47
C ALA A 29 -19.89 -19.81 13.30
N GLY A 30 -19.41 -20.78 12.51
CA GLY A 30 -20.11 -21.31 11.35
C GLY A 30 -20.20 -20.33 10.18
N THR A 31 -19.46 -19.22 10.21
CA THR A 31 -19.52 -18.16 9.19
C THR A 31 -18.90 -18.62 7.87
N PHE A 32 -17.84 -19.41 7.93
CA PHE A 32 -17.15 -19.93 6.76
C PHE A 32 -16.73 -21.40 6.98
N GLN A 33 -16.80 -22.20 5.92
CA GLN A 33 -16.17 -23.51 5.89
C GLN A 33 -14.67 -23.31 5.69
N THR A 34 -13.87 -23.59 6.72
CA THR A 34 -12.41 -23.39 6.69
C THR A 34 -11.66 -24.67 7.04
N SER A 35 -10.42 -24.77 6.57
CA SER A 35 -9.45 -25.80 6.92
C SER A 35 -8.25 -25.20 7.64
N ASP A 36 -7.43 -26.05 8.26
CA ASP A 36 -6.18 -25.60 8.85
C ASP A 36 -5.27 -25.06 7.73
N PRO A 37 -4.66 -23.87 7.90
CA PRO A 37 -3.82 -23.27 6.88
C PRO A 37 -2.55 -24.10 6.68
N VAL A 38 -2.20 -24.34 5.41
CA VAL A 38 -0.96 -25.03 5.04
C VAL A 38 -0.01 -24.03 4.41
N PHE A 39 1.25 -24.03 4.86
CA PHE A 39 2.28 -23.23 4.23
C PHE A 39 2.69 -23.86 2.90
N LEU A 40 2.33 -23.22 1.78
CA LEU A 40 2.60 -23.75 0.43
C LEU A 40 3.98 -23.38 -0.11
N GLY A 41 4.64 -22.36 0.46
CA GLY A 41 5.96 -21.91 0.04
C GLY A 41 6.08 -20.38 -0.02
N PHE A 42 7.27 -19.91 -0.38
CA PHE A 42 7.52 -18.51 -0.72
C PHE A 42 7.47 -18.35 -2.25
N TYR A 43 6.76 -17.32 -2.71
CA TYR A 43 6.81 -16.88 -4.10
C TYR A 43 7.41 -15.49 -4.18
N SER A 44 8.09 -15.19 -5.29
CA SER A 44 8.71 -13.89 -5.47
C SER A 44 7.64 -12.83 -5.75
N HIS A 45 7.59 -11.79 -4.92
CA HIS A 45 6.73 -10.62 -5.10
C HIS A 45 7.40 -9.51 -5.92
N VAL A 46 8.36 -9.87 -6.80
CA VAL A 46 9.16 -8.90 -7.55
C VAL A 46 8.82 -8.86 -9.04
N PRO A 47 8.90 -7.67 -9.67
CA PRO A 47 9.01 -6.37 -9.01
C PRO A 47 7.66 -5.96 -8.41
N SER A 48 7.64 -5.52 -7.15
CA SER A 48 6.43 -5.01 -6.50
C SER A 48 5.96 -3.68 -7.09
N ILE A 49 6.89 -2.92 -7.69
CA ILE A 49 6.64 -1.67 -8.42
C ILE A 49 7.49 -1.67 -9.67
N ILE A 50 6.89 -1.23 -10.78
CA ILE A 50 7.61 -0.92 -12.01
C ILE A 50 8.06 0.54 -11.94
N SER A 51 9.36 0.78 -12.01
CA SER A 51 9.98 2.12 -11.96
C SER A 51 10.80 2.40 -13.21
N PRO A 52 10.92 3.66 -13.65
CA PRO A 52 11.83 4.03 -14.72
C PRO A 52 13.28 3.68 -14.35
N THR A 53 14.09 3.35 -15.36
CA THR A 53 15.52 3.09 -15.18
C THR A 53 16.25 4.36 -14.69
N ALA A 54 17.40 4.19 -14.05
CA ALA A 54 18.23 5.31 -13.62
C ALA A 54 18.63 6.25 -14.78
N LYS A 55 18.78 5.71 -16.00
CA LYS A 55 19.01 6.51 -17.21
C LYS A 55 17.79 7.38 -17.54
N GLN A 56 16.59 6.81 -17.56
CA GLN A 56 15.35 7.56 -17.83
C GLN A 56 15.10 8.66 -16.79
N ILE A 57 15.36 8.37 -15.50
CA ILE A 57 15.25 9.37 -14.43
C ILE A 57 16.20 10.54 -14.71
N ARG A 58 17.48 10.27 -15.02
CA ARG A 58 18.46 11.32 -15.37
C ARG A 58 18.11 12.08 -16.65
N CYS A 59 17.42 11.42 -17.58
CA CYS A 59 16.94 12.03 -18.82
C CYS A 59 15.63 12.81 -18.66
N GLY A 60 15.10 12.96 -17.44
CA GLY A 60 13.96 13.85 -17.19
C GLY A 60 12.59 13.17 -17.16
N PHE A 61 12.51 11.84 -17.06
CA PHE A 61 11.22 11.13 -17.03
C PHE A 61 10.19 11.75 -16.07
N TRP A 62 10.58 12.08 -14.84
CA TRP A 62 9.67 12.70 -13.87
C TRP A 62 9.33 14.16 -14.19
N ALA A 63 10.23 14.89 -14.85
CA ALA A 63 9.94 16.25 -15.30
C ALA A 63 8.87 16.23 -16.41
N GLU A 64 9.02 15.34 -17.38
CA GLU A 64 8.03 15.13 -18.45
C GLU A 64 6.69 14.62 -17.89
N ALA A 65 6.71 13.64 -16.99
CA ALA A 65 5.50 13.11 -16.36
C ALA A 65 4.76 14.16 -15.51
N ASN A 66 5.48 15.02 -14.79
CA ASN A 66 4.87 16.08 -14.00
C ASN A 66 4.36 17.25 -14.87
N ALA A 67 4.93 17.47 -16.05
CA ALA A 67 4.41 18.44 -17.01
C ALA A 67 3.01 18.09 -17.55
N LEU A 68 2.56 16.84 -17.37
CA LEU A 68 1.21 16.41 -17.73
C LEU A 68 0.14 16.80 -16.70
N GLN A 69 0.52 17.20 -15.47
CA GLN A 69 -0.46 17.61 -14.47
C GLN A 69 -1.24 18.83 -14.95
N GLY A 70 -2.56 18.71 -15.06
CA GLY A 70 -3.46 19.75 -15.56
C GLY A 70 -3.54 19.84 -17.09
N HIS A 71 -2.80 19.01 -17.83
CA HIS A 71 -2.93 18.99 -19.28
C HIS A 71 -4.31 18.45 -19.68
N ARG A 72 -5.13 19.28 -20.33
CA ARG A 72 -6.53 18.97 -20.70
C ARG A 72 -7.37 18.55 -19.47
N ASP A 73 -7.27 19.32 -18.39
CA ASP A 73 -7.99 19.11 -17.14
C ASP A 73 -7.78 17.70 -16.54
N THR A 74 -6.62 17.08 -16.82
CA THR A 74 -6.28 15.73 -16.39
C THR A 74 -5.17 15.75 -15.35
N TYR A 75 -5.35 15.01 -14.26
CA TYR A 75 -4.42 14.95 -13.14
C TYR A 75 -4.10 13.49 -12.79
N TYR A 76 -2.83 13.21 -12.52
CA TYR A 76 -2.31 11.87 -12.30
C TYR A 76 -1.90 11.69 -10.83
N VAL A 77 -2.45 10.66 -10.18
CA VAL A 77 -2.17 10.28 -8.78
C VAL A 77 -1.87 8.78 -8.69
N GLY A 78 -1.48 8.32 -7.50
CA GLY A 78 -1.25 6.90 -7.21
C GLY A 78 0.21 6.51 -7.16
N ALA A 79 0.47 5.20 -7.07
CA ALA A 79 1.80 4.64 -6.85
C ALA A 79 2.80 5.01 -7.95
N ALA A 80 2.33 5.19 -9.19
CA ALA A 80 3.17 5.58 -10.32
C ALA A 80 3.70 7.03 -10.24
N TRP A 81 3.07 7.92 -9.46
CA TRP A 81 3.51 9.33 -9.32
C TRP A 81 4.11 9.66 -7.95
N SER A 82 4.05 8.73 -7.00
CA SER A 82 4.44 9.01 -5.61
C SER A 82 5.21 7.84 -4.99
N ALA A 83 4.50 6.86 -4.41
CA ALA A 83 5.04 5.61 -3.89
C ALA A 83 3.92 4.57 -3.74
N ASP A 84 4.26 3.28 -3.69
CA ASP A 84 3.33 2.21 -3.30
C ASP A 84 3.13 2.20 -1.77
N TYR A 85 2.67 3.33 -1.24
CA TYR A 85 2.41 3.53 0.17
C TYR A 85 1.24 4.50 0.36
N THR A 86 0.13 3.97 0.88
CA THR A 86 -1.16 4.67 0.96
C THR A 86 -1.09 6.08 1.56
N PRO A 87 -0.38 6.35 2.68
CA PRO A 87 -0.28 7.70 3.22
C PRO A 87 0.39 8.71 2.28
N VAL A 88 1.38 8.26 1.51
CA VAL A 88 2.11 9.10 0.55
C VAL A 88 1.22 9.44 -0.64
N ILE A 89 0.44 8.46 -1.13
CA ILE A 89 -0.53 8.68 -2.22
C ILE A 89 -1.57 9.72 -1.80
N TRP A 90 -2.14 9.61 -0.60
CA TRP A 90 -3.14 10.57 -0.12
C TRP A 90 -2.57 11.97 0.12
N THR A 91 -1.36 12.05 0.65
CA THR A 91 -0.66 13.34 0.79
C THR A 91 -0.43 13.99 -0.57
N HIS A 92 0.04 13.22 -1.56
CA HIS A 92 0.26 13.71 -2.92
C HIS A 92 -1.05 14.22 -3.56
N ALA A 93 -2.15 13.47 -3.43
CA ALA A 93 -3.45 13.89 -3.93
C ALA A 93 -3.93 15.20 -3.30
N ALA A 94 -3.73 15.38 -1.99
CA ALA A 94 -4.08 16.61 -1.29
C ALA A 94 -3.27 17.81 -1.79
N ILE A 95 -1.97 17.64 -2.02
CA ILE A 95 -1.10 18.69 -2.57
C ILE A 95 -1.54 19.08 -3.98
N LEU A 96 -1.83 18.10 -4.85
CA LEU A 96 -2.31 18.39 -6.20
C LEU A 96 -3.63 19.17 -6.18
N LEU A 97 -4.59 18.78 -5.35
CA LEU A 97 -5.84 19.51 -5.19
C LEU A 97 -5.62 20.96 -4.76
N GLN A 98 -4.68 21.22 -3.84
CA GLN A 98 -4.32 22.58 -3.45
C GLN A 98 -3.72 23.38 -4.62
N GLN A 99 -2.82 22.77 -5.39
CA GLN A 99 -2.20 23.40 -6.56
C GLN A 99 -3.20 23.71 -7.69
N MET A 100 -4.24 22.88 -7.84
CA MET A 100 -5.32 23.09 -8.80
C MET A 100 -6.22 24.29 -8.45
N MET A 101 -6.33 24.61 -7.17
CA MET A 101 -7.23 25.65 -6.66
C MET A 101 -6.52 26.99 -6.39
N ALA A 102 -5.19 27.03 -6.51
CA ALA A 102 -4.36 28.22 -6.30
C ALA A 102 -4.24 29.04 -7.58
#